data_AF-A0A3D6B7I0-F1
#
_entry.id   AF-A0A3D6B7I0-F1
#
_cell.length_a   1.000
_cell.length_b   1.000
_cell.length_c   1.000
_cell.angle_alpha   90.00
_cell.angle_beta   90.00
_cell.angle_gamma   90.00
#
_symmetry.space_group_name_H-M   'P 1'
#
loop_
_entity.id
_entity.type
_entity.pdbx_description
1 polymer ?
#
loop_
_entity_poly.entity_id
_entity_poly.type
_entity_poly.pdbx_seq_one_letter_code
_entity_poly.pdbx_strand_id
1 'polypeptide(L)'
;MICNTCGVNNKEENKFCINCGEELVETESTSGNNCPNCGAENNEDNKFCISCGHQLSQSTEQRENFTVQNKPNSNTGKKRKSKKQFHRETNNSFKRKQARKAYSIKNLKLLWITVGVVIGSVILAISFDLIFRPQTKDIPVETKSANPVIEAKVFEIASKFVCSCGSCNEEPLETCKCSTAVDERQFIRDYLQENQKPDDIILAVANKYGWLEAEFASTYNVEASKVWNPNPLEITKDIISTTPALISTKAMISDRYTIYSAFNCPCGQCNKDELRECTCTHPNGAMVIKRFIDEKINENKYTIGEIIELVDKKYGGKKI
;
A
#
# COMPACT_ATOMS: atom_id res chain seq x y z
N MET A 1 -28.28 7.98 -0.40
CA MET A 1 -27.79 6.73 -1.04
C MET A 1 -26.33 6.86 -1.44
N ILE A 2 -25.52 5.82 -1.26
CA ILE A 2 -24.09 5.82 -1.63
C ILE A 2 -23.95 5.40 -3.10
N CYS A 3 -23.06 6.06 -3.85
CA CYS A 3 -22.76 5.66 -5.23
C CYS A 3 -21.87 4.41 -5.26
N ASN A 4 -22.32 3.35 -5.92
CA ASN A 4 -21.57 2.09 -6.03
C ASN A 4 -20.24 2.24 -6.80
N THR A 5 -20.15 3.20 -7.74
CA THR A 5 -18.94 3.43 -8.56
C THR A 5 -17.86 4.24 -7.83
N CYS A 6 -18.22 5.19 -6.95
CA CYS A 6 -17.24 6.10 -6.32
C CYS A 6 -17.34 6.27 -4.80
N GLY A 7 -18.27 5.60 -4.12
CA GLY A 7 -18.42 5.63 -2.66
C GLY A 7 -18.94 6.95 -2.07
N VAL A 8 -19.20 7.99 -2.88
CA VAL A 8 -19.74 9.26 -2.39
C VAL A 8 -21.18 9.09 -1.92
N ASN A 9 -21.50 9.63 -0.74
CA ASN A 9 -22.87 9.69 -0.24
C ASN A 9 -23.63 10.83 -0.93
N ASN A 10 -24.69 10.47 -1.64
CA ASN A 10 -25.60 11.39 -2.32
C ASN A 10 -26.91 11.47 -1.53
N LYS A 11 -27.65 12.57 -1.69
CA LYS A 11 -29.04 12.61 -1.20
C LYS A 11 -29.90 11.61 -1.95
N GLU A 12 -31.03 11.21 -1.38
CA GLU A 12 -31.97 10.27 -2.00
C GLU A 12 -32.71 10.89 -3.20
N GLU A 13 -32.84 12.22 -3.25
CA GLU A 13 -33.40 12.96 -4.39
C GLU A 13 -32.50 13.00 -5.64
N ASN A 14 -31.25 12.50 -5.56
CA ASN A 14 -30.29 12.53 -6.66
C ASN A 14 -30.44 11.31 -7.57
N LYS A 15 -30.83 11.53 -8.84
CA LYS A 15 -30.81 10.48 -9.88
C LYS A 15 -29.40 10.10 -10.37
N PHE A 16 -28.45 11.01 -10.23
CA PHE A 16 -27.05 10.82 -10.65
C PHE A 16 -26.10 11.24 -9.54
N CYS A 17 -24.95 10.59 -9.45
CA CYS A 17 -23.94 10.90 -8.45
C CYS A 17 -23.32 12.27 -8.69
N ILE A 18 -23.30 13.11 -7.64
CA ILE A 18 -22.74 14.47 -7.68
C ILE A 18 -21.24 14.53 -8.00
N ASN A 19 -20.54 13.39 -7.93
CA ASN A 19 -19.09 13.31 -8.07
C ASN A 19 -18.65 12.61 -9.37
N CYS A 20 -19.24 11.46 -9.71
CA CYS A 20 -18.83 10.69 -10.90
C CYS A 20 -19.89 10.63 -12.02
N GLY A 21 -21.08 11.21 -11.83
CA GLY A 21 -22.13 11.24 -12.86
C GLY A 21 -22.90 9.92 -13.08
N GLU A 22 -22.49 8.83 -12.43
CA GLU A 22 -23.17 7.51 -12.48
C GLU A 22 -24.65 7.61 -12.07
N GLU A 23 -25.52 6.83 -12.73
CA GLU A 23 -26.92 6.72 -12.33
C GLU A 23 -27.06 6.01 -10.98
N LEU A 24 -27.88 6.60 -10.09
CA LEU A 24 -28.09 6.11 -8.75
C LEU A 24 -29.36 5.27 -8.71
N VAL A 25 -29.18 3.95 -8.78
CA VAL A 25 -30.28 2.98 -8.73
C VAL A 25 -30.73 2.77 -7.28
N GLU A 26 -32.01 3.00 -7.00
CA GLU A 26 -32.66 2.60 -5.75
C GLU A 26 -32.81 1.07 -5.70
N THR A 27 -31.78 0.37 -5.25
CA THR A 27 -31.87 -1.06 -4.95
C THR A 27 -32.54 -1.25 -3.60
N GLU A 28 -33.80 -1.68 -3.60
CA GLU A 28 -34.47 -2.15 -2.38
C GLU A 28 -33.61 -3.23 -1.69
N SER A 29 -33.50 -3.12 -0.37
CA SER A 29 -32.50 -3.86 0.40
C SER A 29 -32.86 -5.34 0.52
N THR A 30 -32.45 -6.14 -0.46
CA THR A 30 -32.48 -7.61 -0.34
C THR A 30 -31.59 -8.04 0.81
N SER A 31 -32.21 -8.63 1.84
CA SER A 31 -31.54 -9.21 3.01
C SER A 31 -30.59 -10.33 2.60
N GLY A 32 -29.32 -9.99 2.44
CA GLY A 32 -28.24 -10.93 2.19
C GLY A 32 -26.95 -10.34 2.74
N ASN A 33 -26.19 -11.13 3.49
CA ASN A 33 -25.03 -10.66 4.28
C ASN A 33 -23.77 -10.40 3.43
N ASN A 34 -23.97 -10.11 2.16
CA ASN A 34 -22.91 -9.82 1.19
C ASN A 34 -22.48 -8.37 1.35
N CYS A 35 -21.18 -8.15 1.45
CA CYS A 35 -20.62 -6.81 1.57
C CYS A 35 -20.97 -5.97 0.33
N PRO A 36 -21.64 -4.81 0.47
CA PRO A 36 -22.02 -3.99 -0.68
C PRO A 36 -20.80 -3.41 -1.43
N ASN A 37 -19.63 -3.39 -0.79
CA ASN A 37 -18.39 -2.85 -1.35
C ASN A 37 -17.51 -3.90 -2.07
N CYS A 38 -17.67 -5.20 -1.82
CA CYS A 38 -16.84 -6.24 -2.45
C CYS A 38 -17.53 -7.57 -2.76
N GLY A 39 -18.83 -7.69 -2.51
CA GLY A 39 -19.63 -8.90 -2.76
C GLY A 39 -19.37 -10.08 -1.82
N ALA A 40 -18.31 -10.05 -0.99
CA ALA A 40 -17.97 -11.14 -0.09
C ALA A 40 -19.07 -11.41 0.95
N GLU A 41 -19.40 -12.67 1.17
CA GLU A 41 -20.36 -13.14 2.17
C GLU A 41 -19.82 -12.94 3.60
N ASN A 42 -20.67 -12.52 4.53
CA ASN A 42 -20.33 -12.28 5.94
C ASN A 42 -21.39 -12.89 6.85
N ASN A 43 -21.09 -13.00 8.15
CA ASN A 43 -22.11 -13.32 9.15
C ASN A 43 -22.85 -12.05 9.58
N GLU A 44 -24.10 -12.19 10.04
CA GLU A 44 -24.94 -11.10 10.52
C GLU A 44 -24.31 -10.32 11.67
N ASP A 45 -23.54 -11.00 12.54
CA ASP A 45 -22.81 -10.42 13.67
C ASP A 45 -21.60 -9.56 13.26
N ASN A 46 -21.13 -9.65 12.02
CA ASN A 46 -19.93 -8.96 11.56
C ASN A 46 -20.21 -7.47 11.36
N LYS A 47 -19.68 -6.62 12.25
CA LYS A 47 -19.74 -5.15 12.11
C LYS A 47 -18.92 -4.61 10.94
N PHE A 48 -17.95 -5.39 10.45
CA PHE A 48 -17.08 -5.06 9.33
C PHE A 48 -16.89 -6.30 8.44
N CYS A 49 -16.79 -6.10 7.13
CA CYS A 49 -16.57 -7.18 6.17
C CYS A 49 -15.23 -7.88 6.41
N ILE A 50 -15.23 -9.21 6.46
CA ILE A 50 -14.02 -10.01 6.72
C ILE A 50 -12.98 -9.94 5.59
N SER A 51 -13.42 -9.62 4.37
CA SER A 51 -12.55 -9.56 3.19
C SER A 51 -12.01 -8.16 2.87
N CYS A 52 -12.73 -7.09 3.21
CA CYS A 52 -12.34 -5.72 2.83
C CYS A 52 -12.48 -4.66 3.93
N GLY A 53 -12.87 -5.03 5.15
CA GLY A 53 -13.01 -4.11 6.30
C GLY A 53 -14.15 -3.08 6.20
N HIS A 54 -14.97 -3.10 5.15
CA HIS A 54 -16.10 -2.18 4.98
C HIS A 54 -17.14 -2.39 6.09
N GLN A 55 -17.62 -1.31 6.72
CA GLN A 55 -18.58 -1.40 7.82
C GLN A 55 -19.94 -1.90 7.32
N LEU A 56 -20.47 -2.96 7.91
CA LEU A 56 -21.77 -3.52 7.56
C LEU A 56 -22.84 -2.90 8.46
N SER A 57 -23.88 -2.31 7.84
CA SER A 57 -24.97 -1.66 8.53
C SER A 57 -26.00 -2.67 9.03
N GLN A 58 -25.86 -3.12 10.29
CA GLN A 58 -26.86 -3.96 10.96
C GLN A 58 -28.15 -3.18 11.22
N SER A 59 -29.20 -3.46 10.43
CA SER A 59 -30.56 -2.99 10.71
C SER A 59 -31.21 -3.85 11.80
N THR A 60 -31.19 -3.38 13.05
CA THR A 60 -31.85 -4.06 14.17
C THR A 60 -33.20 -3.41 14.51
N GLU A 61 -34.25 -4.00 13.93
CA GLU A 61 -35.67 -3.86 14.25
C GLU A 61 -36.19 -5.30 14.41
N GLN A 62 -36.93 -5.76 15.44
CA GLN A 62 -37.55 -5.19 16.66
C GLN A 62 -37.47 -6.27 17.77
N ARG A 63 -37.56 -6.00 19.08
CA ARG A 63 -38.77 -5.75 19.90
C ARG A 63 -38.31 -5.38 21.34
N GLU A 64 -38.79 -4.30 21.96
CA GLU A 64 -39.89 -4.27 22.97
C GLU A 64 -39.69 -5.21 24.21
N ASN A 65 -39.83 -4.81 25.49
CA ASN A 65 -40.33 -3.58 26.14
C ASN A 65 -39.74 -3.43 27.57
N PHE A 66 -39.35 -2.23 28.01
CA PHE A 66 -39.72 -1.67 29.33
C PHE A 66 -39.47 -0.15 29.41
N THR A 67 -40.43 0.59 29.96
CA THR A 67 -40.53 2.07 29.93
C THR A 67 -39.97 2.78 31.18
N VAL A 68 -39.95 4.14 31.11
CA VAL A 68 -39.81 5.13 32.22
C VAL A 68 -38.36 5.49 32.62
N GLN A 69 -37.83 6.73 32.67
CA GLN A 69 -38.20 8.12 32.27
C GLN A 69 -36.91 9.00 32.41
N ASN A 70 -36.70 10.25 31.92
CA ASN A 70 -37.41 11.20 31.05
C ASN A 70 -36.39 12.21 30.40
N LYS A 71 -36.86 13.24 29.68
CA LYS A 71 -36.17 14.43 29.12
C LYS A 71 -36.09 15.61 30.12
N PRO A 72 -35.58 16.83 29.80
CA PRO A 72 -34.96 17.36 28.55
C PRO A 72 -33.51 17.92 28.73
N ASN A 73 -32.61 18.00 27.74
CA ASN A 73 -32.57 18.71 26.45
C ASN A 73 -32.69 20.26 26.50
N SER A 74 -31.58 20.99 26.27
CA SER A 74 -31.43 21.87 25.09
C SER A 74 -30.15 22.74 25.08
N ASN A 75 -29.31 22.51 24.07
CA ASN A 75 -28.69 23.48 23.15
C ASN A 75 -28.20 24.89 23.59
N THR A 76 -26.91 25.09 23.30
CA THR A 76 -26.30 26.26 22.62
C THR A 76 -26.32 27.67 23.26
N GLY A 77 -25.11 28.17 23.57
CA GLY A 77 -24.57 29.28 22.75
C GLY A 77 -24.37 30.68 23.38
N LYS A 78 -23.09 31.10 23.38
CA LYS A 78 -22.56 32.48 23.20
C LYS A 78 -22.54 33.51 24.36
N LYS A 79 -21.37 34.18 24.41
CA LYS A 79 -21.06 35.60 24.78
C LYS A 79 -20.93 36.03 26.26
N ARG A 80 -19.66 36.12 26.69
CA ARG A 80 -18.90 37.32 27.15
C ARG A 80 -19.64 38.54 27.78
N LYS A 81 -18.93 39.13 28.78
CA LYS A 81 -19.09 40.46 29.44
C LYS A 81 -20.07 40.46 30.64
N SER A 82 -19.96 41.34 31.66
CA SER A 82 -18.86 42.16 32.23
C SER A 82 -19.45 42.97 33.42
N LYS A 83 -18.61 43.40 34.38
CA LYS A 83 -18.91 44.32 35.51
C LYS A 83 -19.88 43.84 36.59
N LYS A 84 -20.00 44.46 37.79
CA LYS A 84 -19.06 45.14 38.73
C LYS A 84 -19.91 45.92 39.76
N GLN A 85 -19.96 45.46 41.02
CA GLN A 85 -20.24 46.21 42.26
C GLN A 85 -20.14 45.19 43.41
N PHE A 86 -19.35 45.29 44.47
CA PHE A 86 -18.78 46.43 45.23
C PHE A 86 -19.81 47.15 46.11
N HIS A 87 -19.72 46.90 47.42
CA HIS A 87 -20.08 47.70 48.62
C HIS A 87 -20.49 46.74 49.78
N ARG A 88 -20.30 47.02 51.07
CA ARG A 88 -19.37 47.93 51.79
C ARG A 88 -19.56 47.70 53.31
N GLU A 89 -18.50 47.29 54.02
CA GLU A 89 -18.35 47.41 55.51
C GLU A 89 -19.45 46.69 56.36
N THR A 90 -19.38 46.48 57.68
CA THR A 90 -18.44 46.84 58.77
C THR A 90 -18.16 45.65 59.71
N ASN A 91 -16.93 45.62 60.24
CA ASN A 91 -16.47 45.10 61.54
C ASN A 91 -17.48 44.42 62.51
N ASN A 92 -17.09 43.25 63.05
CA ASN A 92 -16.82 43.22 64.49
C ASN A 92 -15.76 42.18 64.91
N SER A 93 -15.01 42.51 65.96
CA SER A 93 -13.85 41.75 66.46
C SER A 93 -14.23 40.52 67.29
N PHE A 94 -13.46 39.41 67.23
CA PHE A 94 -13.15 38.63 68.45
C PHE A 94 -11.86 37.77 68.37
N LYS A 95 -10.90 38.16 69.21
CA LYS A 95 -9.79 37.42 69.85
C LYS A 95 -9.19 36.14 69.21
N ARG A 96 -7.86 36.19 69.01
CA ARG A 96 -6.92 35.05 68.85
C ARG A 96 -7.24 33.86 69.78
N LYS A 97 -7.20 32.64 69.22
CA LYS A 97 -6.45 31.50 69.80
C LYS A 97 -5.74 30.74 68.68
N GLN A 98 -4.44 30.48 68.86
CA GLN A 98 -3.66 29.63 67.96
C GLN A 98 -3.86 28.16 68.34
N ALA A 99 -4.04 27.29 67.34
CA ALA A 99 -3.96 25.84 67.51
C ALA A 99 -3.30 25.21 66.27
N ARG A 100 -1.97 25.32 66.18
CA ARG A 100 -1.19 24.57 65.19
C ARG A 100 -1.14 23.11 65.60
N LYS A 101 -2.00 22.26 65.04
CA LYS A 101 -1.78 20.80 65.09
C LYS A 101 -0.56 20.46 64.22
N ALA A 102 0.58 20.24 64.88
CA ALA A 102 1.78 19.78 64.21
C ALA A 102 1.58 18.31 63.77
N TYR A 103 1.49 18.07 62.47
CA TYR A 103 1.54 16.72 61.93
C TYR A 103 2.97 16.21 62.04
N SER A 104 3.19 15.16 62.83
CA SER A 104 4.53 14.65 63.14
C SER A 104 5.09 13.87 61.95
N ILE A 105 5.86 14.55 61.09
CA ILE A 105 6.53 13.92 59.95
C ILE A 105 7.74 13.12 60.45
N LYS A 106 7.49 11.90 60.93
CA LYS A 106 8.50 10.85 61.05
C LYS A 106 8.25 9.81 59.95
N ASN A 107 9.31 9.41 59.25
CA ASN A 107 9.35 8.48 58.10
C ASN A 107 9.19 9.11 56.69
N LEU A 108 9.83 10.25 56.43
CA LEU A 108 10.04 10.80 55.08
C LEU A 108 10.63 9.75 54.10
N LYS A 109 11.52 8.86 54.57
CA LYS A 109 12.14 7.79 53.76
C LYS A 109 11.13 6.85 53.09
N LEU A 110 9.96 6.61 53.69
CA LEU A 110 8.97 5.68 53.13
C LEU A 110 8.23 6.28 51.93
N LEU A 111 8.03 7.60 51.92
CA LEU A 111 7.39 8.32 50.82
C LEU A 111 8.26 8.35 49.55
N TRP A 112 9.59 8.48 49.70
CA TRP A 112 10.52 8.41 48.57
C TRP A 112 10.53 7.04 47.89
N ILE A 113 10.39 5.95 48.67
CA ILE A 113 10.30 4.58 48.11
C ILE A 113 9.02 4.42 47.30
N THR A 114 7.86 4.84 47.83
CA THR A 114 6.59 4.74 47.10
C THR A 114 6.56 5.61 45.84
N VAL A 115 7.12 6.82 45.90
CA VAL A 115 7.24 7.71 44.73
C VAL A 115 8.19 7.12 43.69
N GLY A 116 9.34 6.56 44.12
CA GLY A 116 10.30 5.91 43.23
C GLY A 116 9.73 4.68 42.53
N VAL A 117 8.96 3.84 43.22
CA VAL A 117 8.29 2.66 42.62
C VAL A 117 7.24 3.08 41.59
N VAL A 118 6.41 4.08 41.89
CA VAL A 118 5.39 4.58 40.93
C VAL A 118 6.05 5.20 39.70
N ILE A 119 7.07 6.05 39.88
CA ILE A 119 7.81 6.64 38.75
C ILE A 119 8.51 5.56 37.92
N GLY A 120 9.14 4.57 38.57
CA GLY A 120 9.75 3.43 37.90
C GLY A 120 8.76 2.60 37.09
N SER A 121 7.57 2.32 37.64
CA SER A 121 6.51 1.58 36.91
C SER A 121 5.98 2.37 35.71
N VAL A 122 5.86 3.70 35.82
CA VAL A 122 5.44 4.55 34.70
C VAL A 122 6.51 4.61 33.60
N ILE A 123 7.79 4.73 33.97
CA ILE A 123 8.91 4.69 33.01
C ILE A 123 8.98 3.33 32.31
N LEU A 124 8.79 2.23 33.04
CA LEU A 124 8.76 0.89 32.43
C LEU A 124 7.56 0.71 31.49
N ALA A 125 6.37 1.21 31.85
CA ALA A 125 5.20 1.17 30.97
C ALA A 125 5.43 1.97 29.68
N ILE A 126 5.91 3.22 29.77
CA ILE A 126 6.24 4.06 28.59
C ILE A 126 7.34 3.40 27.74
N SER A 127 8.31 2.72 28.36
CA SER A 127 9.35 1.98 27.64
C SER A 127 8.79 0.75 26.93
N PHE A 128 7.79 0.08 27.52
CA PHE A 128 7.09 -1.06 26.93
C PHE A 128 6.23 -0.63 25.73
N ASP A 129 5.52 0.51 25.84
CA ASP A 129 4.73 1.12 24.76
C ASP A 129 5.58 1.55 23.55
N LEU A 130 6.88 1.83 23.74
CA LEU A 130 7.81 2.14 22.64
C LEU A 130 8.35 0.87 21.95
N ILE A 131 8.36 -0.28 22.65
CA ILE A 131 8.85 -1.57 22.12
C ILE A 131 7.71 -2.35 21.46
N PHE A 132 6.48 -2.21 21.95
CA PHE A 132 5.29 -2.91 21.46
C PHE A 132 4.27 -2.01 20.74
N ARG A 133 4.73 -1.04 19.95
CA ARG A 133 3.89 -0.54 18.85
C ARG A 133 3.87 -1.62 17.75
N PRO A 134 2.74 -2.33 17.51
CA PRO A 134 2.61 -3.03 16.25
C PRO A 134 2.73 -1.97 15.14
N GLN A 135 3.62 -2.23 14.18
CA GLN A 135 3.59 -1.52 12.91
C GLN A 135 2.31 -1.96 12.19
N THR A 136 1.17 -1.33 12.53
CA THR A 136 0.09 -1.22 11.57
C THR A 136 0.69 -0.49 10.39
N LYS A 137 1.00 -1.22 9.32
CA LYS A 137 1.23 -0.60 8.02
C LYS A 137 -0.07 0.10 7.68
N ASP A 138 -0.12 1.38 7.97
CA ASP A 138 -1.25 2.22 7.63
C ASP A 138 -1.47 2.07 6.12
N ILE A 139 -2.71 1.71 5.75
CA ILE A 139 -3.07 1.55 4.34
C ILE A 139 -2.82 2.92 3.68
N PRO A 140 -1.98 3.04 2.64
CA PRO A 140 -1.69 4.34 2.04
C PRO A 140 -2.97 4.98 1.52
N VAL A 141 -3.45 6.02 2.21
CA VAL A 141 -4.62 6.79 1.80
C VAL A 141 -4.14 7.85 0.81
N GLU A 142 -4.50 7.68 -0.45
CA GLU A 142 -4.08 8.58 -1.53
C GLU A 142 -4.57 10.02 -1.30
N THR A 143 -3.65 10.94 -1.03
CA THR A 143 -3.97 12.33 -0.69
C THR A 143 -3.80 13.22 -1.91
N LYS A 144 -4.89 13.42 -2.66
CA LYS A 144 -4.90 14.25 -3.88
C LYS A 144 -4.71 15.74 -3.57
N SER A 145 -4.04 16.44 -4.47
CA SER A 145 -3.93 17.89 -4.43
C SER A 145 -5.28 18.56 -4.67
N ALA A 146 -5.55 19.66 -3.96
CA ALA A 146 -6.71 20.52 -4.23
C ALA A 146 -6.55 21.34 -5.52
N ASN A 147 -5.36 21.37 -6.14
CA ASN A 147 -5.11 22.07 -7.39
C ASN A 147 -5.27 21.11 -8.59
N PRO A 148 -6.28 21.29 -9.47
CA PRO A 148 -6.51 20.41 -10.61
C PRO A 148 -5.35 20.42 -11.62
N VAL A 149 -4.56 21.50 -11.69
CA VAL A 149 -3.36 21.56 -12.55
C VAL A 149 -2.26 20.63 -12.06
N ILE A 150 -2.18 20.39 -10.75
CA ILE A 150 -1.24 19.42 -10.18
C ILE A 150 -1.72 18.00 -10.50
N GLU A 151 -2.99 17.66 -10.22
CA GLU A 151 -3.49 16.31 -10.52
C GLU A 151 -3.47 15.97 -12.02
N ALA A 152 -3.69 16.93 -12.92
CA ALA A 152 -3.52 16.73 -14.35
C ALA A 152 -2.08 16.36 -14.73
N LYS A 153 -1.08 17.01 -14.12
CA LYS A 153 0.34 16.65 -14.29
C LYS A 153 0.70 15.33 -13.62
N VAL A 154 0.09 14.99 -12.49
CA VAL A 154 0.25 13.67 -11.86
C VAL A 154 -0.21 12.58 -12.82
N PHE A 155 -1.38 12.76 -13.45
CA PHE A 155 -1.90 11.84 -14.46
C PHE A 155 -0.97 11.74 -15.67
N GLU A 156 -0.54 12.87 -16.25
CA GLU A 156 0.35 12.91 -17.42
C GLU A 156 1.76 12.33 -17.16
N ILE A 157 2.27 12.44 -15.94
CA ILE A 157 3.53 11.81 -15.55
C ILE A 157 3.31 10.32 -15.28
N ALA A 158 2.24 9.94 -14.58
CA ALA A 158 1.95 8.56 -14.24
C ALA A 158 1.59 7.70 -15.47
N SER A 159 0.90 8.25 -16.48
CA SER A 159 0.56 7.55 -17.74
C SER A 159 1.76 7.33 -18.68
N LYS A 160 2.99 7.41 -18.15
CA LYS A 160 4.25 7.02 -18.81
C LYS A 160 4.87 5.79 -18.15
N PHE A 161 4.22 5.26 -17.11
CA PHE A 161 4.69 4.18 -16.27
C PHE A 161 3.63 3.11 -16.13
N VAL A 162 4.09 1.87 -16.12
CA VAL A 162 3.29 0.73 -15.66
C VAL A 162 3.56 0.51 -14.17
N CYS A 163 2.54 0.11 -13.42
CA CYS A 163 2.68 -0.04 -11.98
C CYS A 163 3.71 -1.12 -11.60
N SER A 164 4.75 -0.71 -10.86
CA SER A 164 5.88 -1.56 -10.47
C SER A 164 5.55 -2.69 -9.45
N CYS A 165 4.27 -2.85 -9.06
CA CYS A 165 3.87 -3.69 -7.94
C CYS A 165 3.96 -5.21 -8.20
N GLY A 166 4.15 -5.65 -9.44
CA GLY A 166 4.31 -7.07 -9.82
C GLY A 166 3.11 -7.99 -9.56
N SER A 167 1.97 -7.44 -9.12
CA SER A 167 0.76 -8.19 -8.74
C SER A 167 -0.55 -7.54 -9.23
N CYS A 168 -0.43 -6.43 -9.98
CA CYS A 168 -1.50 -5.58 -10.49
C CYS A 168 -1.65 -5.71 -12.02
N ASN A 169 -1.33 -6.89 -12.57
CA ASN A 169 -1.48 -7.23 -14.00
C ASN A 169 -0.90 -6.20 -14.99
N GLU A 170 0.15 -5.47 -14.59
CA GLU A 170 0.80 -4.48 -15.44
C GLU A 170 -0.15 -3.33 -15.85
N GLU A 171 -1.08 -2.96 -14.95
CA GLU A 171 -1.95 -1.77 -15.10
C GLU A 171 -1.15 -0.45 -15.17
N PRO A 172 -1.58 0.53 -16.01
CA PRO A 172 -1.01 1.87 -16.05
C PRO A 172 -1.05 2.56 -14.68
N LEU A 173 0.04 3.23 -14.30
CA LEU A 173 0.25 3.76 -12.95
C LEU A 173 -0.79 4.83 -12.55
N GLU A 174 -1.37 5.56 -13.49
CA GLU A 174 -2.43 6.54 -13.27
C GLU A 174 -3.79 5.91 -12.94
N THR A 175 -4.01 4.65 -13.34
CA THR A 175 -5.26 3.90 -13.12
C THR A 175 -5.19 2.90 -11.97
N CYS A 176 -4.01 2.30 -11.74
CA CYS A 176 -3.80 1.21 -10.80
C CYS A 176 -4.14 1.61 -9.34
N LYS A 177 -4.85 0.76 -8.62
CA LYS A 177 -5.34 1.04 -7.24
C LYS A 177 -4.53 0.38 -6.12
N CYS A 178 -3.40 -0.27 -6.43
CA CYS A 178 -2.59 -0.93 -5.42
C CYS A 178 -1.82 0.09 -4.55
N SER A 179 -1.34 -0.33 -3.38
CA SER A 179 -0.60 0.55 -2.46
C SER A 179 0.68 1.13 -3.09
N THR A 180 1.39 0.34 -3.89
CA THR A 180 2.60 0.81 -4.60
C THR A 180 2.26 1.93 -5.57
N ALA A 181 1.16 1.80 -6.34
CA ALA A 181 0.70 2.84 -7.25
C ALA A 181 0.30 4.13 -6.52
N VAL A 182 -0.32 4.00 -5.34
CA VAL A 182 -0.63 5.15 -4.47
C VAL A 182 0.66 5.85 -4.00
N ASP A 183 1.65 5.09 -3.53
CA ASP A 183 2.94 5.63 -3.07
C ASP A 183 3.72 6.31 -4.21
N GLU A 184 3.71 5.72 -5.41
CA GLU A 184 4.32 6.26 -6.64
C GLU A 184 3.64 7.57 -7.07
N ARG A 185 2.29 7.61 -7.13
CA ARG A 185 1.55 8.85 -7.44
C ARG A 185 1.71 9.92 -6.37
N GLN A 186 1.84 9.54 -5.10
CA GLN A 186 2.10 10.50 -4.02
C GLN A 186 3.50 11.11 -4.17
N PHE A 187 4.51 10.32 -4.50
CA PHE A 187 5.86 10.83 -4.80
C PHE A 187 5.86 11.85 -5.96
N ILE A 188 5.08 11.61 -7.02
CA ILE A 188 4.90 12.56 -8.13
C ILE A 188 4.23 13.87 -7.64
N ARG A 189 3.19 13.78 -6.79
CA ARG A 189 2.53 14.97 -6.20
C ARG A 189 3.49 15.84 -5.41
N ASP A 190 4.28 15.23 -4.55
CA ASP A 190 5.17 15.94 -3.64
C ASP A 190 6.22 16.75 -4.44
N TYR A 191 6.80 16.14 -5.48
CA TYR A 191 7.76 16.80 -6.37
C TYR A 191 7.13 17.92 -7.22
N LEU A 192 5.87 17.76 -7.65
CA LEU A 192 5.13 18.82 -8.34
C LEU A 192 4.81 20.01 -7.42
N GLN A 193 4.61 19.79 -6.12
CA GLN A 193 4.42 20.86 -5.13
C GLN A 193 5.72 21.63 -4.86
N GLU A 194 6.87 20.96 -4.94
CA GLU A 194 8.20 21.59 -4.91
C GLU A 194 8.54 22.38 -6.19
N ASN A 195 7.63 22.44 -7.18
CA ASN A 195 7.81 23.13 -8.46
C ASN A 195 8.98 22.58 -9.30
N GLN A 196 9.26 21.27 -9.18
CA GLN A 196 10.21 20.57 -10.04
C GLN A 196 9.65 20.42 -11.48
N LYS A 197 10.52 20.25 -12.47
CA LYS A 197 10.11 20.09 -13.88
C LYS A 197 9.61 18.66 -14.12
N PRO A 198 8.57 18.44 -14.95
CA PRO A 198 8.04 17.10 -15.23
C PRO A 198 9.10 16.08 -15.64
N ASP A 199 10.07 16.47 -16.46
CA ASP A 199 11.15 15.59 -16.93
C ASP A 199 12.06 15.10 -15.80
N ASP A 200 12.39 15.96 -14.84
CA ASP A 200 13.19 15.62 -13.66
C ASP A 200 12.42 14.64 -12.76
N ILE A 201 11.09 14.80 -12.66
CA ILE A 201 10.19 13.93 -11.89
C ILE A 201 10.07 12.56 -12.54
N ILE A 202 9.90 12.48 -13.87
CA ILE A 202 9.87 11.23 -14.63
C ILE A 202 11.17 10.44 -14.39
N LEU A 203 12.33 11.11 -14.48
CA LEU A 203 13.61 10.47 -14.19
C LEU A 203 13.73 10.02 -12.72
N ALA A 204 13.20 10.79 -11.76
CA ALA A 204 13.19 10.42 -10.35
C ALA A 204 12.31 9.17 -10.07
N VAL A 205 11.11 9.09 -10.66
CA VAL A 205 10.20 7.93 -10.58
C VAL A 205 10.87 6.70 -11.20
N ALA A 206 11.39 6.82 -12.42
CA ALA A 206 12.04 5.72 -13.13
C ALA A 206 13.26 5.16 -12.38
N ASN A 207 14.07 6.01 -11.74
CA ASN A 207 15.19 5.54 -10.94
C ASN A 207 14.74 4.84 -9.65
N LYS A 208 13.74 5.39 -8.96
CA LYS A 208 13.26 4.92 -7.65
C LYS A 208 12.42 3.64 -7.74
N TYR A 209 11.48 3.59 -8.68
CA TYR A 209 10.48 2.51 -8.83
C TYR A 209 10.70 1.69 -10.11
N GLY A 210 11.13 2.33 -11.21
CA GLY A 210 11.31 1.69 -12.52
C GLY A 210 10.04 1.71 -13.35
N TRP A 211 9.91 0.73 -14.24
CA TRP A 211 8.73 0.46 -15.05
C TRP A 211 8.24 1.64 -15.94
N LEU A 212 9.16 2.51 -16.35
CA LEU A 212 8.90 3.51 -17.40
C LEU A 212 8.65 2.79 -18.73
N GLU A 213 7.61 3.17 -19.48
CA GLU A 213 7.31 2.50 -20.75
C GLU A 213 8.41 2.73 -21.79
N ALA A 214 8.66 1.70 -22.60
CA ALA A 214 9.76 1.67 -23.57
C ALA A 214 9.74 2.82 -24.59
N GLU A 215 8.56 3.36 -24.93
CA GLU A 215 8.45 4.51 -25.83
C GLU A 215 9.05 5.80 -25.25
N PHE A 216 8.99 6.00 -23.93
CA PHE A 216 9.57 7.17 -23.26
C PHE A 216 11.04 6.97 -22.86
N ALA A 217 11.50 5.72 -22.72
CA ALA A 217 12.84 5.38 -22.22
C ALA A 217 13.98 6.07 -22.99
N SER A 218 13.84 6.20 -24.32
CA SER A 218 14.83 6.84 -25.19
C SER A 218 14.92 8.36 -24.97
N THR A 219 13.82 9.02 -24.62
CA THR A 219 13.74 10.47 -24.34
C THR A 219 14.45 10.82 -23.03
N TYR A 220 14.33 9.95 -22.02
CA TYR A 220 14.83 10.20 -20.66
C TYR A 220 16.17 9.52 -20.34
N ASN A 221 16.75 8.77 -21.28
CA ASN A 221 18.02 8.03 -21.13
C ASN A 221 18.04 7.15 -19.86
N VAL A 222 16.94 6.44 -19.61
CA VAL A 222 16.74 5.57 -18.45
C VAL A 222 17.41 4.21 -18.68
N GLU A 223 18.01 3.64 -17.63
CA GLU A 223 18.67 2.33 -17.70
C GLU A 223 17.67 1.23 -18.12
N ALA A 224 18.06 0.34 -19.04
CA ALA A 224 17.18 -0.71 -19.56
C ALA A 224 16.59 -1.65 -18.48
N SER A 225 17.20 -1.76 -17.29
CA SER A 225 16.65 -2.52 -16.15
C SER A 225 15.46 -1.84 -15.46
N LYS A 226 15.22 -0.55 -15.76
CA LYS A 226 14.14 0.30 -15.23
C LYS A 226 13.04 0.58 -16.25
N VAL A 227 13.12 -0.02 -17.44
CA VAL A 227 12.16 0.14 -18.53
C VAL A 227 11.19 -1.05 -18.52
N TRP A 228 9.89 -0.78 -18.51
CA TRP A 228 8.87 -1.79 -18.79
C TRP A 228 8.68 -1.92 -20.30
N ASN A 229 8.53 -3.15 -20.77
CA ASN A 229 8.34 -3.47 -22.17
C ASN A 229 7.21 -4.50 -22.32
N PRO A 230 6.06 -4.14 -22.94
CA PRO A 230 4.91 -5.03 -23.10
C PRO A 230 5.24 -6.26 -23.98
N ASN A 231 6.20 -6.10 -24.89
CA ASN A 231 6.69 -7.15 -25.76
C ASN A 231 8.20 -7.32 -25.53
N PRO A 232 8.64 -8.23 -24.62
CA PRO A 232 10.05 -8.51 -24.40
C PRO A 232 10.86 -8.95 -25.64
N LEU A 233 10.22 -9.13 -26.80
CA LEU A 233 10.82 -9.34 -28.12
C LEU A 233 10.03 -8.64 -29.24
N GLU A 234 10.31 -7.36 -29.48
CA GLU A 234 10.31 -6.77 -30.84
C GLU A 234 11.69 -6.21 -31.21
N ILE A 235 12.71 -7.01 -30.96
CA ILE A 235 13.93 -6.99 -31.76
C ILE A 235 13.95 -8.30 -32.55
N THR A 236 13.76 -8.18 -33.86
CA THR A 236 13.74 -9.28 -34.86
C THR A 236 12.59 -10.30 -34.80
N LYS A 237 11.40 -9.90 -35.27
CA LYS A 237 10.49 -10.85 -35.96
C LYS A 237 10.64 -10.86 -37.49
N ASP A 238 11.25 -9.82 -38.07
CA ASP A 238 11.49 -9.72 -39.53
C ASP A 238 12.80 -10.35 -40.03
N ILE A 239 13.52 -11.11 -39.18
CA ILE A 239 14.71 -11.88 -39.60
C ILE A 239 14.57 -13.38 -39.25
N ILE A 240 13.40 -13.95 -39.52
CA ILE A 240 13.28 -15.40 -39.79
C ILE A 240 12.56 -15.63 -41.13
N SER A 241 13.27 -15.28 -42.20
CA SER A 241 13.20 -16.04 -43.45
C SER A 241 14.61 -16.24 -43.99
N THR A 242 15.13 -17.45 -43.76
CA THR A 242 16.33 -18.02 -44.40
C THR A 242 17.68 -17.33 -44.12
N THR A 243 18.40 -17.76 -43.08
CA THR A 243 19.79 -18.31 -43.18
C THR A 243 20.35 -18.78 -41.83
N PRO A 244 21.23 -19.81 -41.79
CA PRO A 244 21.69 -20.45 -40.53
C PRO A 244 23.00 -19.85 -39.96
N ALA A 245 23.14 -18.53 -39.91
CA ALA A 245 24.43 -17.86 -39.70
C ALA A 245 24.75 -17.38 -38.26
N LEU A 246 23.81 -17.48 -37.30
CA LEU A 246 23.92 -16.85 -35.97
C LEU A 246 24.38 -17.77 -34.82
N ILE A 247 24.71 -19.04 -35.09
CA ILE A 247 25.06 -20.02 -34.04
C ILE A 247 26.56 -19.97 -33.66
N SER A 248 27.40 -19.27 -34.43
CA SER A 248 28.88 -19.31 -34.31
C SER A 248 29.49 -18.33 -33.27
N THR A 249 28.67 -17.50 -32.60
CA THR A 249 29.14 -16.53 -31.60
C THR A 249 29.03 -17.09 -30.17
N LYS A 250 30.04 -16.79 -29.35
CA LYS A 250 30.06 -17.13 -27.92
C LYS A 250 28.86 -16.50 -27.20
N ALA A 251 28.25 -17.24 -26.28
CA ALA A 251 27.12 -16.76 -25.50
C ALA A 251 27.54 -15.63 -24.53
N MET A 252 26.70 -14.61 -24.42
CA MET A 252 26.84 -13.47 -23.52
C MET A 252 25.75 -13.50 -22.42
N ILE A 253 25.90 -12.67 -21.39
CA ILE A 253 24.95 -12.60 -20.26
C ILE A 253 23.54 -12.15 -20.70
N SER A 254 23.44 -11.41 -21.81
CA SER A 254 22.19 -11.09 -22.51
C SER A 254 21.41 -12.35 -22.92
N ASP A 255 22.11 -13.40 -23.30
CA ASP A 255 21.56 -14.56 -23.99
C ASP A 255 21.04 -15.62 -23.00
N ARG A 256 21.26 -15.41 -21.69
CA ARG A 256 20.83 -16.35 -20.64
C ARG A 256 19.34 -16.66 -20.70
N TYR A 257 18.51 -15.67 -21.04
CA TYR A 257 17.06 -15.87 -21.18
C TYR A 257 16.68 -16.69 -22.42
N THR A 258 17.43 -16.56 -23.51
CA THR A 258 17.32 -17.41 -24.71
C THR A 258 17.64 -18.85 -24.35
N ILE A 259 18.73 -19.07 -23.60
CA ILE A 259 19.11 -20.40 -23.11
C ILE A 259 18.04 -20.95 -22.15
N TYR A 260 17.54 -20.15 -21.19
CA TYR A 260 16.47 -20.59 -20.27
C TYR A 260 15.18 -20.98 -20.99
N SER A 261 14.83 -20.26 -22.07
CA SER A 261 13.60 -20.51 -22.84
C SER A 261 13.67 -21.79 -23.67
N ALA A 262 14.86 -22.39 -23.85
CA ALA A 262 15.05 -23.67 -24.53
C ALA A 262 14.67 -24.88 -23.66
N PHE A 263 14.37 -24.69 -22.36
CA PHE A 263 14.11 -25.76 -21.41
C PHE A 263 12.78 -25.61 -20.68
N ASN A 264 12.10 -26.73 -20.53
CA ASN A 264 11.15 -26.95 -19.44
C ASN A 264 11.92 -27.18 -18.14
N CYS A 265 11.32 -26.90 -16.99
CA CYS A 265 11.98 -27.17 -15.70
C CYS A 265 11.99 -28.68 -15.42
N PRO A 266 13.15 -29.36 -15.35
CA PRO A 266 13.22 -30.80 -15.15
C PRO A 266 12.99 -31.22 -13.68
N CYS A 267 12.46 -30.30 -12.85
CA CYS A 267 12.23 -30.51 -11.43
C CYS A 267 11.28 -31.67 -11.13
N GLY A 268 10.27 -31.90 -11.99
CA GLY A 268 9.13 -32.80 -11.75
C GLY A 268 8.25 -32.46 -10.53
N GLN A 269 8.56 -31.38 -9.79
CA GLN A 269 8.02 -31.07 -8.46
C GLN A 269 7.52 -29.62 -8.34
N CYS A 270 7.52 -28.86 -9.43
CA CYS A 270 7.27 -27.42 -9.43
C CYS A 270 6.23 -27.05 -10.49
N ASN A 271 5.22 -26.25 -10.11
CA ASN A 271 4.10 -25.85 -10.98
C ASN A 271 4.50 -24.73 -11.98
N LYS A 272 5.72 -24.81 -12.52
CA LYS A 272 6.28 -23.86 -13.48
C LYS A 272 6.97 -24.63 -14.59
N ASP A 273 6.28 -24.73 -15.71
CA ASP A 273 6.68 -25.57 -16.83
C ASP A 273 8.00 -25.10 -17.45
N GLU A 274 8.22 -23.78 -17.56
CA GLU A 274 9.42 -23.20 -18.16
C GLU A 274 10.56 -23.00 -17.15
N LEU A 275 11.79 -23.35 -17.55
CA LEU A 275 12.99 -23.05 -16.75
C LEU A 275 13.16 -21.53 -16.55
N ARG A 276 12.79 -20.71 -17.53
CA ARG A 276 12.83 -19.24 -17.44
C ARG A 276 12.07 -18.71 -16.23
N GLU A 277 10.86 -19.21 -15.99
CA GLU A 277 9.97 -18.77 -14.92
C GLU A 277 10.21 -19.46 -13.58
N CYS A 278 10.77 -20.66 -13.58
CA CYS A 278 10.94 -21.43 -12.35
C CYS A 278 12.12 -20.92 -11.48
N THR A 279 11.93 -20.92 -10.16
CA THR A 279 12.91 -20.45 -9.15
C THR A 279 13.17 -21.48 -8.04
N CYS A 280 12.82 -22.77 -8.25
CA CYS A 280 12.97 -23.78 -7.21
C CYS A 280 14.43 -24.06 -6.82
N THR A 281 14.65 -24.28 -5.52
CA THR A 281 15.96 -24.28 -4.84
C THR A 281 16.45 -25.66 -4.38
N HIS A 282 15.70 -26.72 -4.70
CA HIS A 282 16.06 -28.11 -4.39
C HIS A 282 17.15 -28.66 -5.33
N PRO A 283 17.76 -29.84 -5.04
CA PRO A 283 18.66 -30.51 -5.98
C PRO A 283 18.00 -30.70 -7.36
N ASN A 284 18.76 -30.45 -8.43
CA ASN A 284 18.28 -30.40 -9.83
C ASN A 284 17.13 -29.40 -10.09
N GLY A 285 16.85 -28.48 -9.16
CA GLY A 285 15.90 -27.39 -9.35
C GLY A 285 16.44 -26.27 -10.24
N ALA A 286 15.54 -25.38 -10.67
CA ALA A 286 15.83 -24.30 -11.62
C ALA A 286 17.02 -23.42 -11.20
N MET A 287 17.19 -23.13 -9.92
CA MET A 287 18.32 -22.31 -9.44
C MET A 287 19.68 -23.00 -9.61
N VAL A 288 19.72 -24.35 -9.56
CA VAL A 288 20.95 -25.12 -9.81
C VAL A 288 21.32 -25.04 -11.30
N ILE A 289 20.32 -25.13 -12.18
CA ILE A 289 20.49 -25.13 -13.64
C ILE A 289 20.82 -23.73 -14.15
N LYS A 290 20.10 -22.70 -13.69
CA LYS A 290 20.38 -21.29 -14.01
C LYS A 290 21.81 -20.89 -13.65
N ARG A 291 22.25 -21.22 -12.42
CA ARG A 291 23.64 -20.98 -12.00
C ARG A 291 24.67 -21.72 -12.86
N PHE A 292 24.38 -22.94 -13.30
CA PHE A 292 25.26 -23.67 -14.22
C PHE A 292 25.32 -23.02 -15.62
N ILE A 293 24.20 -22.48 -16.12
CA ILE A 293 24.16 -21.71 -17.36
C ILE A 293 25.00 -20.43 -17.22
N ASP A 294 24.79 -19.67 -16.14
CA ASP A 294 25.56 -18.44 -15.86
C ASP A 294 27.07 -18.74 -15.75
N GLU A 295 27.46 -19.87 -15.13
CA GLU A 295 28.85 -20.36 -15.09
C GLU A 295 29.42 -20.59 -16.51
N LYS A 296 28.68 -21.28 -17.39
CA LYS A 296 29.15 -21.56 -18.77
C LYS A 296 29.17 -20.35 -19.68
N ILE A 297 28.29 -19.37 -19.47
CA ILE A 297 28.37 -18.05 -20.12
C ILE A 297 29.65 -17.33 -19.66
N ASN A 298 29.89 -17.26 -18.35
CA ASN A 298 31.05 -16.56 -17.78
C ASN A 298 32.41 -17.20 -18.12
N GLU A 299 32.45 -18.50 -18.46
CA GLU A 299 33.63 -19.14 -19.06
C GLU A 299 34.04 -18.53 -20.42
N ASN A 300 33.17 -17.75 -21.08
CA ASN A 300 33.41 -17.11 -22.39
C ASN A 300 33.97 -18.10 -23.43
N LYS A 301 33.50 -19.35 -23.38
CA LYS A 301 34.03 -20.47 -24.16
C LYS A 301 33.01 -21.06 -25.12
N TYR A 302 31.76 -21.17 -24.71
CA TYR A 302 30.70 -21.87 -25.43
C TYR A 302 29.77 -20.91 -26.15
N THR A 303 29.22 -21.34 -27.27
CA THR A 303 28.08 -20.75 -27.98
C THR A 303 26.76 -21.06 -27.26
N ILE A 304 25.68 -20.36 -27.63
CA ILE A 304 24.33 -20.62 -27.11
C ILE A 304 23.94 -22.10 -27.31
N GLY A 305 24.21 -22.66 -28.50
CA GLY A 305 23.91 -24.06 -28.84
C GLY A 305 24.67 -25.05 -27.97
N GLU A 306 25.98 -24.85 -27.78
CA GLU A 306 26.80 -25.72 -26.92
C GLU A 306 26.35 -25.67 -25.45
N ILE A 307 25.94 -24.51 -24.92
CA ILE A 307 25.40 -24.44 -23.55
C ILE A 307 24.08 -25.20 -23.46
N ILE A 308 23.20 -25.10 -24.46
CA ILE A 308 21.97 -25.89 -24.52
C ILE A 308 22.28 -27.39 -24.52
N GLU A 309 23.22 -27.86 -25.33
CA GLU A 309 23.62 -29.28 -25.32
C GLU A 309 24.23 -29.73 -23.98
N LEU A 310 25.06 -28.89 -23.35
CA LEU A 310 25.64 -29.18 -22.03
C LEU A 310 24.60 -29.25 -20.92
N VAL A 311 23.57 -28.40 -20.96
CA VAL A 311 22.45 -28.41 -20.00
C VAL A 311 21.57 -29.63 -20.23
N ASP A 312 21.15 -29.90 -21.46
CA ASP A 312 20.28 -31.03 -21.80
C ASP A 312 20.95 -32.37 -21.44
N LYS A 313 22.23 -32.54 -21.78
CA LYS A 313 23.01 -33.73 -21.43
C LYS A 313 23.16 -33.95 -19.91
N LYS A 314 23.06 -32.90 -19.09
CA LYS A 314 23.30 -32.95 -17.64
C LYS A 314 22.02 -32.96 -16.80
N TYR A 315 20.97 -32.29 -17.26
CA TYR A 315 19.73 -32.05 -16.52
C TYR A 315 18.47 -32.40 -17.33
N GLY A 316 18.57 -32.59 -18.64
CA GLY A 316 17.45 -32.82 -19.54
C GLY A 316 16.52 -31.61 -19.67
N GLY A 317 15.29 -31.88 -20.12
CA GLY A 317 14.20 -30.90 -20.17
C GLY A 317 14.22 -29.97 -21.38
N LYS A 318 15.11 -30.16 -22.36
CA LYS A 318 15.10 -29.37 -23.59
C LYS A 318 13.76 -29.53 -24.32
N LYS A 319 13.21 -28.40 -24.79
CA LYS A 319 11.99 -28.39 -25.62
C LYS A 319 12.32 -28.96 -27.01
N ILE A 320 11.41 -29.79 -27.53
CA ILE A 320 11.48 -30.41 -28.86
C ILE A 320 10.79 -29.51 -29.88
#